data_AF-A0A938EPV8-F1
#
_entry.id   AF-A0A938EPV8-F1
#
_cell.length_a   1.000
_cell.length_b   1.000
_cell.length_c   1.000
_cell.angle_alpha   90.00
_cell.angle_beta   90.00
_cell.angle_gamma   90.00
#
_symmetry.space_group_name_H-M   'P 1'
#
loop_
_entity.id
_entity.type
_entity.pdbx_description
1 polymer ?
#
loop_
_entity_poly.entity_id
_entity_poly.type
_entity_poly.pdbx_seq_one_letter_code
_entity_poly.pdbx_strand_id
1 'polypeptide(L)'
;GLGLTPDRLERAAAAVGSDVPFFIRGGAQWATGRGEVLEPAAAPPFECVIAASCAGLSTPAVYAAFDSLPAPPPDDGLPAPPDAAGLPRWCRNDLWPAARSLDPALEALHADVEAAGAAPALLCGSGSAICGIAPDSPAADALARRLVTARPDLLVLRAGFPGAAPPAD
;
A
#
# COMPACT_ATOMS: atom_id res chain seq x y z
N GLY A 1 -9.17 -25.18 18.15
CA GLY A 1 -8.92 -23.75 18.47
C GLY A 1 -9.98 -23.22 19.41
N LEU A 2 -9.88 -21.96 19.86
CA LEU A 2 -10.74 -21.34 20.88
C LEU A 2 -12.19 -21.01 20.45
N GLY A 3 -12.60 -21.32 19.20
CA GLY A 3 -13.99 -21.17 18.74
C GLY A 3 -14.50 -19.72 18.67
N LEU A 4 -13.61 -18.74 18.49
CA LEU A 4 -13.99 -17.33 18.37
C LEU A 4 -14.58 -17.04 16.99
N THR A 5 -15.63 -16.21 16.93
CA THR A 5 -16.13 -15.67 15.66
C THR A 5 -15.14 -14.64 15.09
N PRO A 6 -15.10 -14.44 13.77
CA PRO A 6 -14.26 -13.42 13.13
C PRO A 6 -14.40 -12.03 13.79
N ASP A 7 -15.63 -11.56 14.01
CA ASP A 7 -15.91 -10.27 14.66
C ASP A 7 -15.30 -10.15 16.06
N ARG A 8 -15.30 -11.25 16.83
CA ARG A 8 -14.70 -11.25 18.17
C ARG A 8 -13.18 -11.22 18.12
N LEU A 9 -12.60 -11.83 17.10
CA LEU A 9 -11.16 -11.83 16.88
C LEU A 9 -10.70 -10.44 16.40
N GLU A 10 -11.44 -9.80 15.49
CA GLU A 10 -11.18 -8.46 14.99
C GLU A 10 -11.23 -7.41 16.11
N ARG A 11 -12.24 -7.46 17.00
CA ARG A 11 -12.30 -6.57 18.17
C ARG A 11 -11.09 -6.72 19.11
N ALA A 12 -10.61 -7.95 19.30
CA ALA A 12 -9.42 -8.19 20.11
C ALA A 12 -8.15 -7.70 19.38
N ALA A 13 -8.07 -7.90 18.07
CA ALA A 13 -6.96 -7.46 17.21
C ALA A 13 -6.81 -5.94 17.19
N ALA A 14 -7.92 -5.19 17.15
CA ALA A 14 -7.90 -3.72 17.18
C ALA A 14 -7.23 -3.15 18.45
N ALA A 15 -7.24 -3.89 19.56
CA ALA A 15 -6.54 -3.51 20.79
C ALA A 15 -5.01 -3.73 20.72
N VAL A 16 -4.53 -4.58 19.80
CA VAL A 16 -3.10 -4.82 19.54
C VAL A 16 -2.55 -3.75 18.59
N GLY A 17 -3.31 -3.36 17.58
CA GLY A 17 -2.95 -2.31 16.63
C GLY A 17 -4.02 -2.13 15.55
N SER A 18 -4.06 -0.95 14.92
CA SER A 18 -5.09 -0.60 13.92
C SER A 18 -5.10 -1.54 12.72
N ASP A 19 -3.95 -2.06 12.29
CA ASP A 19 -3.82 -2.90 11.09
C ASP A 19 -4.05 -4.39 11.36
N VAL A 20 -4.10 -4.83 12.62
CA VAL A 20 -4.21 -6.25 12.97
C VAL A 20 -5.55 -6.87 12.52
N PRO A 21 -6.71 -6.18 12.62
CA PRO A 21 -7.98 -6.67 12.07
C PRO A 21 -7.90 -7.02 10.58
N PHE A 22 -7.11 -6.28 9.80
CA PHE A 22 -6.98 -6.50 8.36
C PHE A 22 -6.42 -7.89 8.03
N PHE A 23 -5.44 -8.37 8.81
CA PHE A 23 -4.82 -9.69 8.59
C PHE A 23 -5.74 -10.87 8.90
N ILE A 24 -6.83 -10.65 9.65
CA ILE A 24 -7.84 -11.69 9.91
C ILE A 24 -8.76 -11.84 8.70
N ARG A 25 -9.17 -10.72 8.11
CA ARG A 25 -10.17 -10.68 7.04
C ARG A 25 -9.56 -10.90 5.65
N GLY A 26 -8.42 -10.26 5.39
CA GLY A 26 -7.75 -10.27 4.10
C GLY A 26 -8.55 -9.60 2.98
N GLY A 27 -8.14 -9.85 1.73
CA GLY A 27 -8.76 -9.25 0.54
C GLY A 27 -8.51 -7.75 0.43
N ALA A 28 -9.45 -7.04 -0.20
CA ALA A 28 -9.47 -5.57 -0.22
C ALA A 28 -10.63 -5.08 0.67
N GLN A 29 -10.36 -4.02 1.44
CA GLN A 29 -11.31 -3.46 2.38
C GLN A 29 -11.24 -1.92 2.32
N TRP A 30 -12.39 -1.27 2.43
CA TRP A 30 -12.46 0.13 2.84
C TRP A 30 -12.20 0.19 4.34
N ALA A 31 -11.15 0.91 4.72
CA ALA A 31 -10.76 1.08 6.10
C ALA A 31 -11.02 2.53 6.53
N THR A 32 -11.85 2.72 7.57
CA THR A 32 -12.17 4.04 8.12
C THR A 32 -11.79 4.14 9.61
N GLY A 33 -12.03 5.29 10.22
CA GLY A 33 -11.55 5.59 11.57
C GLY A 33 -10.05 5.84 11.56
N ARG A 34 -9.30 5.04 12.31
CA ARG A 34 -7.83 4.95 12.30
C ARG A 34 -7.35 3.73 11.49
N GLY A 35 -8.22 3.14 10.68
CA GLY A 35 -7.97 1.91 9.90
C GLY A 35 -8.58 0.65 10.51
N GLU A 36 -9.26 0.73 11.65
CA GLU A 36 -9.80 -0.43 12.38
C GLU A 36 -11.22 -0.84 11.95
N VAL A 37 -11.96 0.05 11.28
CA VAL A 37 -13.33 -0.21 10.80
C VAL A 37 -13.25 -0.64 9.35
N LEU A 38 -13.49 -1.94 9.11
CA LEU A 38 -13.30 -2.58 7.80
C LEU A 38 -14.64 -2.94 7.15
N GLU A 39 -14.79 -2.52 5.90
CA GLU A 39 -15.89 -2.92 5.02
C GLU A 39 -15.33 -3.56 3.74
N PRO A 40 -15.86 -4.70 3.25
CA PRO A 40 -15.36 -5.34 2.04
C PRO A 40 -15.38 -4.43 0.82
N ALA A 41 -14.28 -4.44 0.06
CA ALA A 41 -14.13 -3.69 -1.17
C ALA A 41 -13.82 -4.61 -2.35
N ALA A 42 -14.28 -4.21 -3.53
CA ALA A 42 -13.87 -4.84 -4.78
C ALA A 42 -12.52 -4.29 -5.23
N ALA A 43 -11.63 -5.15 -5.72
CA ALA A 43 -10.37 -4.74 -6.33
C ALA A 43 -9.93 -5.79 -7.37
N PRO A 44 -9.39 -5.37 -8.52
CA PRO A 44 -8.90 -6.32 -9.53
C PRO A 44 -7.61 -7.00 -9.06
N PRO A 45 -7.25 -8.16 -9.62
CA PRO A 45 -5.93 -8.75 -9.40
C PRO A 45 -4.83 -7.86 -9.99
N PHE A 46 -3.65 -7.88 -9.36
CA PHE A 46 -2.47 -7.19 -9.86
C PHE A 46 -1.18 -7.82 -9.35
N GLU A 47 -0.08 -7.56 -10.03
CA GLU A 47 1.27 -7.91 -9.58
C GLU A 47 1.99 -6.65 -9.10
N CYS A 48 2.88 -6.79 -8.13
CA CYS A 48 3.65 -5.66 -7.64
C CYS A 48 5.05 -6.06 -7.17
N VAL A 49 5.88 -5.03 -7.05
CA VAL A 49 7.22 -5.11 -6.47
C VAL A 49 7.32 -4.09 -5.36
N ILE A 50 7.68 -4.55 -4.17
CA ILE A 50 7.92 -3.71 -3.00
C ILE A 50 9.43 -3.49 -2.89
N ALA A 51 9.85 -2.24 -2.92
CA ALA A 51 11.23 -1.82 -2.74
C ALA A 51 11.35 -1.00 -1.46
N ALA A 52 12.30 -1.34 -0.59
CA ALA A 52 12.52 -0.63 0.66
C ALA A 52 14.01 -0.50 0.96
N SER A 53 14.42 0.65 1.49
CA SER A 53 15.73 0.79 2.12
C SER A 53 15.67 0.22 3.55
N CYS A 54 16.83 -0.10 4.14
CA CYS A 54 16.89 -0.54 5.54
C CYS A 54 16.55 0.59 6.54
N ALA A 55 16.53 1.85 6.09
CA ALA A 55 16.17 2.99 6.93
C ALA A 55 14.64 3.12 6.99
N GLY A 56 14.07 2.93 8.18
CA GLY A 56 12.65 3.13 8.42
C GLY A 56 12.31 4.61 8.67
N LEU A 57 11.05 4.97 8.44
CA LEU A 57 10.47 6.24 8.87
C LEU A 57 9.63 6.04 10.13
N SER A 58 9.71 7.00 11.06
CA SER A 58 8.87 7.02 12.26
C SER A 58 7.43 7.36 11.89
N THR A 59 6.50 6.42 12.03
CA THR A 59 5.07 6.65 11.78
C THR A 59 4.55 7.90 12.52
N PRO A 60 4.77 8.09 13.83
CA PRO A 60 4.36 9.33 14.51
C PRO A 60 4.95 10.61 13.91
N ALA A 61 6.21 10.58 13.44
CA ALA A 61 6.82 11.76 12.83
C ALA A 61 6.18 12.10 11.48
N VAL A 62 5.87 11.09 10.67
CA VAL A 62 5.18 11.27 9.38
C VAL A 62 3.79 11.86 9.57
N TYR A 63 3.02 11.35 10.54
CA TYR A 63 1.71 11.92 10.89
C TYR A 63 1.82 13.35 11.43
N ALA A 64 2.78 13.63 12.33
CA ALA A 64 2.99 14.99 12.83
C ALA A 64 3.38 15.98 11.72
N ALA A 65 4.19 15.55 10.76
CA ALA A 65 4.51 16.34 9.58
C ALA A 65 3.28 16.52 8.68
N PHE A 66 2.47 15.48 8.47
CA PHE A 66 1.22 15.55 7.71
C PHE A 66 0.22 16.54 8.33
N ASP A 67 0.05 16.52 9.65
CA ASP A 67 -0.83 17.44 10.39
C ASP A 67 -0.43 18.91 10.26
N SER A 68 0.83 19.19 9.88
CA SER A 68 1.34 20.53 9.63
C SER A 68 1.10 21.04 8.19
N LEU A 69 0.65 20.16 7.29
CA LEU A 69 0.37 20.48 5.90
C LEU A 69 -1.11 20.84 5.69
N PRO A 70 -1.45 21.57 4.61
CA PRO A 70 -2.85 21.75 4.22
C PRO A 70 -3.53 20.39 4.00
N ALA A 71 -4.79 20.28 4.45
CA ALA A 71 -5.57 19.07 4.23
C ALA A 71 -5.66 18.74 2.73
N PRO A 72 -5.48 17.46 2.33
CA PRO A 72 -5.66 17.05 0.95
C PRO A 72 -7.12 17.25 0.51
N PRO A 73 -7.37 17.37 -0.80
CA PRO A 73 -8.74 17.37 -1.30
C PRO A 73 -9.45 16.05 -0.91
N PRO A 74 -10.77 16.09 -0.68
CA PRO A 74 -11.53 14.89 -0.39
C PRO A 74 -11.37 13.88 -1.53
N ASP A 75 -11.32 12.60 -1.18
CA ASP A 75 -11.43 11.51 -2.15
C ASP A 75 -12.88 11.46 -2.64
N ASP A 76 -13.06 11.43 -3.95
CA ASP A 76 -14.35 11.47 -4.64
C ASP A 76 -15.04 10.10 -4.72
N GLY A 77 -14.49 9.08 -4.05
CA GLY A 77 -15.17 7.80 -3.85
C GLY A 77 -15.36 7.07 -5.18
N LEU A 78 -14.26 6.92 -5.92
CA LEU A 78 -14.27 6.28 -7.23
C LEU A 78 -14.73 4.81 -7.11
N PRO A 79 -15.41 4.25 -8.12
CA PRO A 79 -15.74 2.83 -8.16
C PRO A 79 -14.50 1.98 -8.51
N ALA A 80 -14.51 0.74 -8.01
CA ALA A 80 -13.41 -0.21 -8.20
C ALA A 80 -13.06 -0.36 -9.69
N PRO A 81 -11.78 -0.32 -10.07
CA PRO A 81 -11.41 -0.58 -11.45
C PRO A 81 -11.73 -2.01 -11.87
N PRO A 82 -12.14 -2.20 -13.14
CA PRO A 82 -12.42 -3.53 -13.66
C PRO A 82 -11.14 -4.36 -13.80
N ASP A 83 -9.98 -3.72 -13.92
CA ASP A 83 -8.68 -4.35 -14.14
C ASP A 83 -7.52 -3.52 -13.54
N ALA A 84 -6.33 -4.10 -13.53
CA ALA A 84 -5.12 -3.46 -12.99
C ALA A 84 -4.76 -2.15 -13.72
N ALA A 85 -5.11 -1.99 -15.00
CA ALA A 85 -4.84 -0.78 -15.77
C ALA A 85 -5.61 0.43 -15.22
N GLY A 86 -6.72 0.18 -14.51
CA GLY A 86 -7.48 1.20 -13.80
C GLY A 86 -6.98 1.50 -12.38
N LEU A 87 -5.98 0.81 -11.83
CA LEU A 87 -5.46 1.08 -10.48
C LEU A 87 -4.82 2.47 -10.30
N PRO A 88 -4.09 3.07 -11.28
CA PRO A 88 -3.43 4.36 -11.08
C PRO A 88 -4.31 5.47 -10.51
N ARG A 89 -5.61 5.51 -10.84
CA ARG A 89 -6.56 6.50 -10.31
C ARG A 89 -6.92 6.33 -8.83
N TRP A 90 -6.71 5.14 -8.28
CA TRP A 90 -6.96 4.80 -6.87
C TRP A 90 -5.69 4.88 -6.01
N CYS A 91 -4.55 4.92 -6.68
CA CYS A 91 -3.24 4.88 -6.09
C CYS A 91 -2.83 6.28 -5.65
N ARG A 92 -3.29 6.68 -4.47
CA ARG A 92 -2.89 7.92 -3.79
C ARG A 92 -2.52 7.59 -2.35
N ASN A 93 -1.47 8.25 -1.86
CA ASN A 93 -1.14 8.23 -0.45
C ASN A 93 -0.90 9.66 0.01
N ASP A 94 -1.84 10.19 0.79
CA ASP A 94 -1.80 11.57 1.27
C ASP A 94 -0.67 11.84 2.26
N LEU A 95 -0.03 10.80 2.81
CA LEU A 95 1.20 10.92 3.61
C LEU A 95 2.46 11.15 2.76
N TRP A 96 2.39 11.00 1.43
CA TRP A 96 3.56 11.14 0.55
C TRP A 96 4.30 12.48 0.72
N PRO A 97 3.63 13.66 0.71
CA PRO A 97 4.32 14.94 0.88
C PRO A 97 5.03 15.07 2.24
N ALA A 98 4.46 14.50 3.30
CA ALA A 98 5.06 14.48 4.63
C ALA A 98 6.26 13.53 4.68
N ALA A 99 6.11 12.29 4.20
CA ALA A 99 7.17 11.29 4.17
C ALA A 99 8.40 11.77 3.39
N ARG A 100 8.22 12.31 2.18
CA ARG A 100 9.34 12.83 1.36
C ARG A 100 10.02 14.05 1.97
N SER A 101 9.33 14.82 2.84
CA SER A 101 9.93 15.96 3.53
C SER A 101 10.88 15.50 4.65
N LEU A 102 10.58 14.35 5.27
CA LEU A 102 11.39 13.76 6.34
C LEU A 102 12.53 12.91 5.78
N ASP A 103 12.32 12.24 4.65
CA ASP A 103 13.35 11.50 3.92
C ASP A 103 13.30 11.85 2.42
N PRO A 104 14.11 12.83 1.98
CA PRO A 104 14.22 13.20 0.57
C PRO A 104 14.73 12.07 -0.34
N ALA A 105 15.37 11.01 0.21
CA ALA A 105 15.81 9.87 -0.58
C ALA A 105 14.62 9.04 -1.11
N LEU A 106 13.43 9.17 -0.52
CA LEU A 106 12.21 8.56 -1.02
C LEU A 106 11.85 9.02 -2.44
N GLU A 107 12.12 10.28 -2.78
CA GLU A 107 11.84 10.80 -4.12
C GLU A 107 12.71 10.07 -5.17
N ALA A 108 13.99 9.85 -4.86
CA ALA A 108 14.88 9.09 -5.72
C ALA A 108 14.46 7.62 -5.83
N LEU A 109 14.07 6.99 -4.72
CA LEU A 109 13.58 5.61 -4.73
C LEU A 109 12.28 5.48 -5.54
N HIS A 110 11.34 6.41 -5.38
CA HIS A 110 10.10 6.42 -6.15
C HIS A 110 10.37 6.54 -7.65
N ALA A 111 11.24 7.48 -8.04
CA ALA A 111 11.67 7.64 -9.43
C ALA A 111 12.38 6.39 -9.99
N ASP A 112 13.24 5.73 -9.20
CA ASP A 112 13.90 4.49 -9.59
C ASP A 112 12.88 3.36 -9.85
N VAL A 113 11.83 3.27 -9.03
CA VAL A 113 10.75 2.27 -9.18
C VAL A 113 9.92 2.55 -10.45
N GLU A 114 9.59 3.80 -10.74
CA GLU A 114 8.91 4.17 -11.99
C GLU A 114 9.80 3.93 -13.22
N ALA A 115 11.08 4.31 -13.15
CA ALA A 115 12.05 4.07 -14.22
C ALA A 115 12.28 2.57 -14.47
N ALA A 116 12.15 1.74 -13.43
CA ALA A 116 12.16 0.28 -13.55
C ALA A 116 10.89 -0.30 -14.19
N GLY A 117 9.89 0.53 -14.51
CA GLY A 117 8.69 0.15 -15.26
C GLY A 117 7.44 -0.06 -14.40
N ALA A 118 7.41 0.45 -13.16
CA ALA A 118 6.19 0.50 -12.36
C ALA A 118 5.19 1.51 -12.93
N ALA A 119 3.90 1.17 -12.86
CA ALA A 119 2.82 2.08 -13.24
C ALA A 119 1.53 1.76 -12.44
N PRO A 120 1.27 2.46 -11.31
CA PRO A 120 2.07 3.50 -10.67
C PRO A 120 3.09 2.97 -9.65
N ALA A 121 3.91 3.86 -9.10
CA ALA A 121 4.68 3.64 -7.86
C ALA A 121 4.08 4.44 -6.68
N LEU A 122 4.03 3.85 -5.49
CA LEU A 122 3.32 4.38 -4.33
C LEU A 122 4.06 4.14 -3.02
N LEU A 123 3.98 5.09 -2.10
CA LEU A 123 4.38 4.87 -0.72
C LEU A 123 3.44 3.88 -0.02
N CYS A 124 4.00 2.88 0.65
CA CYS A 124 3.24 1.97 1.52
C CYS A 124 3.03 2.59 2.90
N GLY A 125 1.80 2.97 3.24
CA GLY A 125 1.47 3.56 4.55
C GLY A 125 2.29 4.83 4.83
N SER A 126 2.89 4.94 6.02
CA SER A 126 3.80 6.04 6.36
C SER A 126 5.22 5.90 5.77
N GLY A 127 5.48 4.86 4.97
CA GLY A 127 6.81 4.55 4.43
C GLY A 127 7.67 3.69 5.35
N SER A 128 8.92 3.39 4.97
CA SER A 128 9.66 3.94 3.80
C SER A 128 9.56 3.09 2.52
N ALA A 129 8.78 2.00 2.52
CA ALA A 129 8.66 1.14 1.35
C ALA A 129 7.86 1.82 0.22
N ILE A 130 8.31 1.59 -1.03
CA ILE A 130 7.60 1.96 -2.25
C ILE A 130 7.10 0.69 -2.93
N CYS A 131 5.81 0.64 -3.26
CA CYS A 131 5.19 -0.41 -4.07
C CYS A 131 5.05 0.07 -5.52
N GLY A 132 5.68 -0.64 -6.45
CA GLY A 132 5.48 -0.48 -7.88
C GLY A 132 4.50 -1.51 -8.42
N ILE A 133 3.39 -1.07 -9.01
CA ILE A 133 2.41 -1.95 -9.66
C ILE A 133 2.91 -2.33 -11.06
N ALA A 134 2.73 -3.60 -11.40
CA ALA A 134 3.03 -4.17 -12.71
C ALA A 134 1.75 -4.78 -13.32
N PRO A 135 1.59 -4.72 -14.65
CA PRO A 135 0.40 -5.25 -15.32
C PRO A 135 0.31 -6.78 -15.25
N ASP A 136 1.44 -7.47 -15.16
CA ASP A 136 1.53 -8.92 -15.12
C ASP A 136 2.83 -9.42 -14.45
N SER A 137 2.92 -10.74 -14.27
CA SER A 137 4.03 -11.39 -13.58
C SER A 137 5.37 -11.25 -14.34
N PRO A 138 5.43 -11.41 -15.69
CA PRO A 138 6.64 -11.10 -16.46
C PRO A 138 7.13 -9.65 -16.31
N ALA A 139 6.23 -8.67 -16.26
CA ALA A 139 6.57 -7.27 -16.06
C ALA A 139 7.10 -7.03 -14.63
N ALA A 140 6.47 -7.62 -13.61
CA ALA A 140 6.95 -7.57 -12.23
C ALA A 140 8.36 -8.18 -12.10
N ASP A 141 8.61 -9.28 -12.80
CA ASP A 141 9.93 -9.92 -12.90
C ASP A 141 10.99 -9.00 -13.50
N ALA A 142 10.66 -8.34 -14.62
CA ALA A 142 11.57 -7.40 -15.27
C ALA A 142 11.84 -6.18 -14.39
N LEU A 143 10.80 -5.65 -13.73
CA LEU A 143 10.89 -4.53 -12.79
C LEU A 143 11.82 -4.88 -11.62
N ALA A 144 11.58 -6.02 -10.95
CA ALA A 144 12.40 -6.46 -9.83
C ALA A 144 13.88 -6.64 -10.23
N ARG A 145 14.15 -7.27 -11.38
CA ARG A 145 15.53 -7.43 -11.90
C ARG A 145 16.23 -6.10 -12.15
N ARG A 146 15.52 -5.13 -12.74
CA ARG A 146 16.06 -3.79 -13.00
C ARG A 146 16.38 -3.08 -11.69
N LEU A 147 15.49 -3.13 -10.70
CA LEU A 147 15.72 -2.54 -9.38
C LEU A 147 16.91 -3.17 -8.65
N VAL A 148 16.99 -4.49 -8.57
CA VAL A 148 18.12 -5.18 -7.91
C VAL A 148 19.45 -4.83 -8.57
N THR A 149 19.45 -4.66 -9.90
CA THR A 149 20.67 -4.29 -10.65
C THR A 149 21.08 -2.84 -10.40
N ALA A 150 20.13 -1.90 -10.45
CA ALA A 150 20.38 -0.48 -10.30
C ALA A 150 20.62 -0.06 -8.84
N ARG A 151 19.98 -0.77 -7.90
CA ARG A 151 19.90 -0.44 -6.47
C ARG A 151 20.09 -1.70 -5.61
N PRO A 152 21.30 -2.29 -5.62
CA PRO A 152 21.59 -3.51 -4.85
C PRO A 152 21.54 -3.30 -3.32
N ASP A 153 21.41 -2.05 -2.87
CA ASP A 153 21.22 -1.66 -1.47
C ASP A 153 19.79 -1.86 -0.97
N LEU A 154 18.82 -2.09 -1.86
CA LEU A 154 17.41 -2.21 -1.50
C LEU A 154 17.01 -3.66 -1.20
N LEU A 155 16.09 -3.80 -0.25
CA LEU A 155 15.24 -4.99 -0.18
C LEU A 155 14.20 -4.91 -1.30
N VAL A 156 14.16 -5.91 -2.16
CA VAL A 156 13.19 -6.02 -3.27
C VAL A 156 12.38 -7.31 -3.11
N LEU A 157 11.06 -7.17 -3.00
CA LEU A 157 10.12 -8.28 -2.84
C LEU A 157 9.09 -8.26 -3.97
N ARG A 158 8.81 -9.43 -4.54
CA ARG A 158 7.68 -9.61 -5.45
C ARG A 158 6.45 -10.07 -4.68
N ALA A 159 5.30 -9.54 -5.06
CA ALA A 159 4.01 -9.98 -4.54
C ALA A 159 2.93 -9.92 -5.65
N GLY A 160 1.85 -10.67 -5.44
CA GLY A 160 0.68 -10.64 -6.28
C GLY A 160 -0.57 -10.55 -5.40
N PHE A 161 -1.53 -9.74 -5.83
CA PHE A 161 -2.85 -9.66 -5.23
C PHE A 161 -3.84 -10.42 -6.13
N PRO A 162 -4.55 -11.44 -5.62
CA PRO A 162 -5.42 -12.29 -6.44
C PRO A 162 -6.74 -11.62 -6.85
N GLY A 163 -6.98 -10.39 -6.42
CA GLY A 163 -8.27 -9.70 -6.56
C GLY A 163 -9.19 -9.95 -5.36
N ALA A 164 -10.21 -9.11 -5.23
CA ALA A 164 -11.28 -9.23 -4.26
C ALA A 164 -12.62 -8.85 -4.90
N ALA A 165 -13.65 -9.60 -4.56
CA ALA A 165 -15.04 -9.28 -4.86
C ALA A 165 -15.77 -9.02 -3.53
N PRO A 166 -16.78 -8.14 -3.52
CA PRO A 166 -17.64 -8.02 -2.35
C PRO A 166 -18.35 -9.36 -2.11
N PRO A 167 -18.69 -9.69 -0.85
CA PRO A 167 -19.44 -10.90 -0.54
C PRO A 167 -20.74 -10.94 -1.37
N ALA A 168 -21.09 -12.12 -1.87
CA ALA A 168 -22.40 -12.32 -2.48
C ALA A 168 -23.47 -12.17 -1.39
N ASP A 169 -24.50 -11.36 -1.67
CA ASP A 169 -25.69 -11.19 -0.81
C ASP A 169 -26.42 -12.54 -0.56
#